data_AF-A0A7S0R764-F1
#
_entry.id   AF-A0A7S0R764-F1
#
_cell.length_a   1.000
_cell.length_b   1.000
_cell.length_c   1.000
_cell.angle_alpha   90.00
_cell.angle_beta   90.00
_cell.angle_gamma   90.00
#
_symmetry.space_group_name_H-M   'P 1'
#
loop_
_entity.id
_entity.type
_entity.pdbx_description
1 polymer ?
#
loop_
_entity_poly.entity_id
_entity_poly.type
_entity_poly.pdbx_seq_one_letter_code
_entity_poly.pdbx_strand_id
1 'polypeptide(L)'
;MADREARRRAGSVDPAGALRLAFHEAASYDAATGEGGASGTTRFDVVLDRDEQAGMSGVVNDLEFITELYSNISFADLYQLAGAVAVEVAGGPAIPVRLGRRDLPEAEVPAEGSLPSVRGNASSITAAFTRMGFSEQ
;
A
#
# COMPACT_ATOMS: atom_id res chain seq x y z
N MET A 1 -19.53 13.31 -17.16
CA MET A 1 -18.18 13.85 -17.41
C MET A 1 -17.18 13.27 -16.40
N ALA A 2 -17.48 13.35 -15.09
CA ALA A 2 -16.69 12.74 -14.01
C ALA A 2 -16.41 11.22 -14.16
N ASP A 3 -17.41 10.40 -14.53
CA ASP A 3 -17.20 8.94 -14.73
C ASP A 3 -16.20 8.60 -15.86
N ARG A 4 -16.10 9.44 -16.90
CA ARG A 4 -15.14 9.23 -17.99
C ARG A 4 -13.71 9.56 -17.55
N GLU A 5 -13.57 10.58 -16.72
CA GLU A 5 -12.28 10.97 -16.12
C GLU A 5 -11.83 9.97 -15.07
N ALA A 6 -12.76 9.48 -14.24
CA ALA A 6 -12.56 8.38 -13.30
C ALA A 6 -11.97 7.16 -14.01
N ARG A 7 -12.63 6.70 -15.08
CA ARG A 7 -12.17 5.54 -15.87
C ARG A 7 -10.83 5.79 -16.54
N ARG A 8 -10.58 7.02 -17.01
CA ARG A 8 -9.29 7.37 -17.62
C ARG A 8 -8.17 7.34 -16.60
N ARG A 9 -8.38 7.89 -15.40
CA ARG A 9 -7.37 7.90 -14.33
C ARG A 9 -7.17 6.52 -13.72
N ALA A 10 -8.24 5.76 -13.49
CA ALA A 10 -8.15 4.36 -13.11
C ALA A 10 -7.37 3.53 -14.14
N GLY A 11 -7.58 3.78 -15.44
CA GLY A 11 -6.81 3.16 -16.52
C GLY A 11 -5.38 3.68 -16.69
N SER A 12 -4.99 4.75 -15.99
CA SER A 12 -3.63 5.30 -16.02
C SER A 12 -2.84 5.03 -14.74
N VAL A 13 -3.45 4.41 -13.72
CA VAL A 13 -2.73 3.95 -12.52
C VAL A 13 -1.62 3.00 -12.97
N ASP A 14 -0.38 3.32 -12.59
CA ASP A 14 0.76 2.44 -12.83
C ASP A 14 0.60 1.13 -12.03
N PRO A 15 0.44 -0.04 -12.69
CA PRO A 15 0.28 -1.31 -11.99
C PRO A 15 1.49 -1.66 -11.11
N ALA A 16 2.71 -1.32 -11.54
CA ALA A 16 3.91 -1.59 -10.75
C ALA A 16 3.94 -0.72 -9.49
N GLY A 17 3.61 0.57 -9.63
CA GLY A 17 3.41 1.49 -8.52
C GLY A 17 2.32 1.02 -7.54
N ALA A 18 1.19 0.53 -8.03
CA ALA A 18 0.08 0.06 -7.19
C ALA A 18 0.46 -1.19 -6.39
N LEU A 19 1.16 -2.14 -7.01
CA LEU A 19 1.69 -3.31 -6.32
C LEU A 19 2.72 -2.92 -5.26
N ARG A 20 3.63 -1.99 -5.58
CA ARG A 20 4.62 -1.48 -4.62
C ARG A 20 3.95 -0.77 -3.45
N LEU A 21 2.97 0.10 -3.70
CA LEU A 21 2.22 0.79 -2.65
C LEU A 21 1.52 -0.20 -1.71
N ALA A 22 0.84 -1.21 -2.27
CA ALA A 22 0.16 -2.24 -1.48
C ALA A 22 1.14 -3.00 -0.56
N PHE A 23 2.34 -3.31 -1.06
CA PHE A 23 3.41 -3.92 -0.26
C PHE A 23 3.93 -2.97 0.82
N HIS A 24 4.30 -1.74 0.47
CA HIS A 24 4.87 -0.76 1.42
C HIS A 24 3.92 -0.49 2.59
N GLU A 25 2.62 -0.36 2.34
CA GLU A 25 1.61 -0.23 3.40
C GLU A 25 1.60 -1.45 4.33
N ALA A 26 1.43 -2.65 3.77
CA ALA A 26 1.34 -3.88 4.55
C ALA A 26 2.64 -4.20 5.30
N ALA A 27 3.79 -3.82 4.74
CA ALA A 27 5.10 -4.20 5.26
C ALA A 27 5.50 -3.47 6.55
N SER A 28 4.79 -2.40 6.91
CA SER A 28 4.97 -1.72 8.19
C SER A 28 4.45 -2.51 9.39
N TYR A 29 3.72 -3.61 9.16
CA TYR A 29 3.10 -4.40 10.22
C TYR A 29 4.13 -5.02 11.18
N ASP A 30 3.81 -4.99 12.47
CA ASP A 30 4.52 -5.70 13.52
C ASP A 30 3.57 -6.70 14.21
N ALA A 31 3.84 -7.99 14.03
CA ALA A 31 3.03 -9.07 14.59
C ALA A 31 3.12 -9.17 16.12
N ALA A 32 4.14 -8.60 16.75
CA ALA A 32 4.29 -8.62 18.21
C ALA A 32 3.40 -7.56 18.88
N THR A 33 3.21 -6.39 18.26
CA THR A 33 2.37 -5.31 18.81
C THR A 33 0.98 -5.26 18.18
N GLY A 34 0.82 -5.80 16.97
CA GLY A 34 -0.40 -5.69 16.18
C GLY A 34 -0.57 -4.31 15.51
N GLU A 35 0.47 -3.48 15.50
CA GLU A 35 0.45 -2.12 14.95
C GLU A 35 0.96 -2.07 13.51
N GLY A 36 0.64 -0.97 12.81
CA GLY A 36 0.99 -0.75 11.41
C GLY A 36 0.19 -1.63 10.44
N GLY A 37 0.78 -1.89 9.27
CA GLY A 37 0.16 -2.64 8.19
C GLY A 37 -0.75 -1.79 7.30
N ALA A 38 -1.58 -2.48 6.50
CA ALA A 38 -2.45 -1.86 5.50
C ALA A 38 -3.53 -0.97 6.15
N SER A 39 -3.20 0.30 6.31
CA SER A 39 -3.88 1.27 7.18
C SER A 39 -4.21 2.59 6.47
N GLY A 40 -3.82 2.71 5.20
CA GLY A 40 -4.02 3.88 4.36
C GLY A 40 -3.07 5.04 4.68
N THR A 41 -2.10 4.86 5.59
CA THR A 41 -1.32 5.98 6.17
C THR A 41 -0.32 6.59 5.19
N THR A 42 0.05 5.89 4.11
CA THR A 42 0.92 6.41 3.05
C THR A 42 0.39 7.66 2.36
N ARG A 43 -0.90 8.00 2.49
CA ARG A 43 -1.47 9.28 1.99
C ARG A 43 -0.91 10.54 2.65
N PHE A 44 -0.38 10.42 3.86
CA PHE A 44 0.08 11.59 4.61
C PHE A 44 1.47 12.04 4.13
N ASP A 45 1.66 13.35 3.99
CA ASP A 45 2.94 13.95 3.55
C ASP A 45 4.11 13.49 4.43
N VAL A 46 3.91 13.39 5.75
CA VAL A 46 4.91 12.88 6.71
C VAL A 46 5.39 11.45 6.42
N VAL A 47 4.61 10.69 5.66
CA VAL A 47 4.99 9.35 5.17
C VAL A 47 5.55 9.45 3.75
N LEU A 48 4.90 10.17 2.84
CA LEU A 48 5.33 10.31 1.44
C LEU A 48 6.73 10.93 1.29
N ASP A 49 7.11 11.82 2.20
CA ASP A 49 8.40 12.50 2.18
C ASP A 49 9.56 11.62 2.67
N ARG A 50 9.28 10.42 3.20
CA ARG A 50 10.32 9.48 3.64
C ARG A 50 11.03 8.88 2.43
N ASP A 51 12.34 8.69 2.54
CA ASP A 51 13.18 8.09 1.48
C ASP A 51 12.64 6.72 1.02
N GLU A 52 12.09 5.95 1.95
CA GLU A 52 11.52 4.63 1.68
C GLU A 52 10.25 4.66 0.81
N GLN A 53 9.57 5.81 0.75
CA GLN A 53 8.38 6.06 -0.08
C GLN A 53 8.69 6.79 -1.39
N ALA A 54 9.97 7.00 -1.71
CA ALA A 54 10.38 7.72 -2.92
C ALA A 54 9.69 7.18 -4.18
N GLY A 55 9.00 8.08 -4.89
CA GLY A 55 8.26 7.78 -6.13
C GLY A 55 6.80 7.33 -5.94
N MET A 56 6.26 7.29 -4.72
CA MET A 56 4.88 6.84 -4.47
C MET A 56 3.81 7.91 -4.65
N SER A 57 4.15 9.21 -4.63
CA SER A 57 3.15 10.29 -4.69
C SER A 57 2.25 10.23 -5.93
N GLY A 58 2.79 9.82 -7.08
CA GLY A 58 2.01 9.69 -8.31
C GLY A 58 0.88 8.66 -8.22
N VAL A 59 1.20 7.44 -7.76
CA VAL A 59 0.21 6.37 -7.62
C VAL A 59 -0.78 6.65 -6.50
N VAL A 60 -0.33 7.25 -5.41
CA VAL A 60 -1.20 7.67 -4.30
C VAL A 60 -2.23 8.69 -4.81
N ASN A 61 -1.78 9.76 -5.47
CA ASN A 61 -2.67 10.79 -6.02
C ASN A 61 -3.68 10.26 -7.06
N ASP A 62 -3.31 9.24 -7.84
CA ASP A 62 -4.23 8.62 -8.79
C ASP A 62 -5.30 7.77 -8.09
N LEU A 63 -4.92 7.03 -7.03
CA LEU A 63 -5.85 6.23 -6.25
C LEU A 63 -6.76 7.09 -5.36
N GLU A 64 -6.24 8.15 -4.74
CA GLU A 64 -7.05 9.04 -3.91
C GLU A 64 -8.16 9.72 -4.71
N PHE A 65 -7.87 10.14 -5.94
CA PHE A 65 -8.91 10.67 -6.82
C PHE A 65 -10.04 9.65 -7.08
N ILE A 66 -9.73 8.36 -7.12
CA ILE A 66 -10.77 7.31 -7.23
C ILE A 66 -11.63 7.30 -5.96
N THR A 67 -11.07 7.47 -4.76
CA THR A 67 -11.86 7.54 -3.51
C THR A 67 -12.81 8.75 -3.47
N GLU A 68 -12.42 9.89 -4.05
CA GLU A 68 -13.30 11.07 -4.15
C GLU A 68 -14.56 10.78 -4.99
N LEU A 69 -14.44 9.86 -5.96
CA LEU A 69 -15.51 9.44 -6.84
C LEU A 69 -16.34 8.28 -6.25
N TYR A 70 -15.73 7.49 -5.37
CA TYR A 70 -16.32 6.34 -4.69
C TYR A 70 -16.08 6.43 -3.19
N SER A 71 -16.88 7.25 -2.50
CA SER A 71 -16.72 7.60 -1.08
C SER A 71 -17.01 6.45 -0.09
N ASN A 72 -17.27 5.24 -0.58
CA ASN A 72 -17.65 4.08 0.21
C ASN A 72 -16.51 3.07 0.44
N ILE A 73 -15.27 3.41 0.06
CA ILE A 73 -14.09 2.58 0.29
C ILE A 73 -13.03 3.38 1.08
N SER A 74 -12.35 2.72 2.01
CA SER A 74 -11.19 3.29 2.71
C SER A 74 -9.97 3.34 1.78
N PHE A 75 -9.04 4.26 2.03
CA PHE A 75 -7.74 4.25 1.33
C PHE A 75 -7.00 2.93 1.55
N ALA A 76 -7.05 2.42 2.78
CA ALA A 76 -6.47 1.13 3.15
C ALA A 76 -6.98 -0.03 2.29
N ASP A 77 -8.30 -0.12 2.05
CA ASP A 77 -8.86 -1.13 1.16
C ASP A 77 -8.55 -0.86 -0.30
N LEU A 78 -8.61 0.40 -0.73
CA LEU A 78 -8.32 0.76 -2.12
C LEU A 78 -6.89 0.39 -2.51
N TYR A 79 -5.89 0.66 -1.66
CA TYR A 79 -4.50 0.34 -1.95
C TYR A 79 -4.27 -1.17 -2.08
N GLN A 80 -4.88 -1.96 -1.20
CA GLN A 80 -4.76 -3.42 -1.26
C GLN A 80 -5.52 -4.01 -2.46
N LEU A 81 -6.68 -3.45 -2.81
CA LEU A 81 -7.41 -3.82 -4.02
C LEU A 81 -6.61 -3.49 -5.28
N ALA A 82 -6.01 -2.29 -5.35
CA ALA A 82 -5.20 -1.87 -6.49
C ALA A 82 -3.98 -2.78 -6.69
N GLY A 83 -3.32 -3.20 -5.60
CA GLY A 83 -2.22 -4.18 -5.66
C GLY A 83 -2.66 -5.54 -6.19
N ALA A 84 -3.79 -6.07 -5.74
CA ALA A 84 -4.32 -7.35 -6.23
C ALA A 84 -4.71 -7.28 -7.72
N VAL A 85 -5.37 -6.19 -8.13
CA VAL A 85 -5.72 -5.94 -9.54
C VAL A 85 -4.46 -5.77 -10.39
N ALA A 86 -3.43 -5.12 -9.88
CA ALA A 86 -2.16 -4.98 -10.60
C ALA A 86 -1.51 -6.34 -10.91
N VAL A 87 -1.56 -7.31 -9.98
CA VAL A 87 -1.08 -8.68 -10.22
C VAL A 87 -1.89 -9.35 -11.32
N GLU A 88 -3.22 -9.25 -11.28
CA GLU A 88 -4.11 -9.86 -12.28
C GLU A 88 -3.89 -9.23 -13.68
N VAL A 89 -3.79 -7.90 -13.77
CA VAL A 89 -3.52 -7.18 -15.02
C VAL A 89 -2.15 -7.55 -15.61
N ALA A 90 -1.16 -7.85 -14.77
CA ALA A 90 0.14 -8.35 -15.20
C ALA A 90 0.12 -9.83 -15.66
N GLY A 91 -1.03 -10.50 -15.64
CA GLY A 91 -1.19 -11.92 -15.98
C GLY A 91 -0.88 -12.88 -14.83
N GLY A 92 -0.76 -12.36 -13.60
CA GLY A 92 -0.62 -13.17 -12.39
C GLY A 92 -1.94 -13.79 -11.91
N PRO A 93 -1.93 -14.49 -10.78
CA PRO A 93 -3.13 -15.09 -10.21
C PRO A 93 -4.10 -14.02 -9.68
N ALA A 94 -5.40 -14.31 -9.73
CA ALA A 94 -6.39 -13.51 -9.02
C ALA A 94 -6.19 -13.68 -7.50
N ILE A 95 -5.99 -12.56 -6.79
CA ILE A 95 -5.78 -12.55 -5.34
C ILE A 95 -7.09 -12.12 -4.66
N PRO A 96 -7.73 -12.98 -3.83
CA PRO A 96 -8.92 -12.61 -3.10
C PRO A 96 -8.63 -11.51 -2.06
N VAL A 97 -9.24 -10.34 -2.22
CA VAL A 97 -9.13 -9.23 -1.26
C VAL A 97 -10.35 -9.19 -0.35
N ARG A 98 -10.13 -9.28 0.96
CA ARG A 98 -11.15 -9.00 1.97
C ARG A 98 -11.17 -7.51 2.26
N LEU A 99 -12.34 -6.89 2.11
CA LEU A 99 -12.58 -5.49 2.45
C LEU A 99 -12.99 -5.34 3.93
N GLY A 100 -12.97 -4.11 4.43
CA GLY A 100 -13.32 -3.72 5.80
C GLY A 100 -12.17 -3.07 6.58
N ARG A 101 -11.04 -2.76 5.93
CA ARG A 101 -9.96 -2.01 6.58
C ARG A 101 -10.43 -0.59 6.87
N ARG A 102 -9.94 -0.04 7.98
CA ARG A 102 -10.21 1.35 8.37
C ARG A 102 -8.96 2.17 8.16
N ASP A 103 -9.15 3.39 7.68
CA ASP A 103 -8.05 4.34 7.58
C ASP A 103 -7.63 4.78 8.98
N LEU A 104 -6.34 4.67 9.26
CA LEU A 104 -5.77 5.20 10.49
C LEU A 104 -5.47 6.70 10.34
N PRO A 105 -5.53 7.46 11.45
CA PRO A 105 -5.16 8.87 11.46
C PRO A 105 -3.65 9.06 11.38
N GLU A 106 -3.21 10.28 11.05
CA GLU A 106 -1.78 10.63 10.93
C GLU A 106 -1.00 10.37 12.24
N ALA A 107 -1.66 10.51 13.40
CA ALA A 107 -1.05 10.24 14.71
C ALA A 107 -0.68 8.76 14.93
N GLU A 108 -1.19 7.84 14.10
CA GLU A 108 -0.95 6.39 14.16
C GLU A 108 -0.08 5.91 12.98
N VAL A 109 0.56 6.84 12.27
CA VAL A 109 1.54 6.52 11.23
C VAL A 109 2.67 5.66 11.82
N PRO A 110 3.02 4.53 11.18
CA PRO A 110 4.14 3.70 11.63
C PRO A 110 5.47 4.47 11.67
N ALA A 111 6.37 4.05 12.55
CA ALA A 111 7.71 4.61 12.61
C ALA A 111 8.44 4.47 11.26
N GLU A 112 9.26 5.47 10.93
CA GLU A 112 10.16 5.43 9.77
C GLU A 112 11.16 4.27 9.91
N GLY A 113 11.56 3.67 8.79
CA GLY A 113 12.43 2.51 8.78
C GLY A 113 11.71 1.19 9.11
N SER A 114 10.37 1.20 9.10
CA SER A 114 9.57 -0.02 9.26
C SER A 114 9.63 -0.92 8.03
N LEU A 115 10.06 -0.43 6.88
CA LEU A 115 10.19 -1.22 5.65
C LEU A 115 11.50 -2.03 5.58
N PRO A 116 11.49 -3.22 4.95
CA PRO A 116 12.73 -3.95 4.67
C PRO A 116 13.70 -3.11 3.82
N SER A 117 14.95 -2.99 4.26
CA SER A 117 15.96 -2.22 3.52
C SER A 117 16.38 -2.92 2.24
N VAL A 118 16.42 -2.17 1.13
CA VAL A 118 16.97 -2.64 -0.16
C VAL A 118 18.48 -2.92 -0.13
N ARG A 119 19.17 -2.46 0.92
CA ARG A 119 20.60 -2.72 1.18
C ARG A 119 20.82 -3.77 2.26
N GLY A 120 19.74 -4.42 2.73
CA GLY A 120 19.77 -5.43 3.76
C GLY A 120 20.51 -6.70 3.32
N ASN A 121 21.19 -7.35 4.26
CA ASN A 121 21.65 -8.72 4.07
C ASN A 121 20.50 -9.71 4.34
N ALA A 122 20.72 -10.99 4.01
CA ALA A 122 19.73 -12.05 4.20
C ALA A 122 19.13 -12.07 5.62
N SER A 123 19.97 -11.96 6.66
CA SER A 123 19.52 -11.95 8.05
C SER A 123 18.58 -10.77 8.35
N SER A 124 18.95 -9.55 7.93
CA SER A 124 18.12 -8.37 8.13
C SER A 124 16.80 -8.41 7.35
N ILE A 125 16.81 -9.00 6.14
CA ILE A 125 15.61 -9.17 5.33
C ILE A 125 14.69 -10.20 6.01
N THR A 126 15.22 -11.37 6.37
CA THR A 126 14.46 -12.40 7.09
C THR A 126 13.87 -11.83 8.38
N ALA A 127 14.63 -11.08 9.17
CA ALA A 127 14.13 -10.45 10.39
C ALA A 127 12.96 -9.49 10.14
N ALA A 128 13.00 -8.70 9.06
CA ALA A 128 11.91 -7.82 8.69
C ALA A 128 10.65 -8.63 8.31
N PHE A 129 10.79 -9.70 7.53
CA PHE A 129 9.67 -10.59 7.18
C PHE A 129 9.11 -11.36 8.36
N THR A 130 9.95 -11.81 9.29
CA THR A 130 9.50 -12.43 10.53
C THR A 130 8.74 -11.45 11.42
N ARG A 131 9.16 -10.18 11.51
CA ARG A 131 8.41 -9.14 12.23
C ARG A 131 7.01 -8.95 11.65
N MET A 132 6.87 -9.02 10.33
CA MET A 132 5.59 -8.96 9.64
C MET A 132 4.73 -10.23 9.84
N GLY A 133 5.27 -11.27 10.47
CA GLY A 133 4.58 -12.54 10.72
C GLY A 133 4.74 -13.59 9.60
N PHE A 134 5.63 -13.38 8.64
CA PHE A 134 5.92 -14.36 7.58
C PHE A 134 6.88 -15.45 8.04
N SER A 135 6.72 -16.64 7.44
CA SER A 135 7.73 -17.70 7.42
C SER A 135 8.71 -17.51 6.27
N GLU A 136 9.74 -18.36 6.19
CA GLU A 136 10.70 -18.37 5.08
C GLU A 136 10.13 -18.97 3.77
N GLN A 137 9.03 -19.72 3.84
CA GLN A 137 8.31 -20.31 2.69
C GLN A 137 7.27 -19.34 2.14
#